data_AF-A0A1Q5F5U2-F1
#
_entry.id   AF-A0A1Q5F5U2-F1
#
_cell.length_a   1.000
_cell.length_b   1.000
_cell.length_c   1.000
_cell.angle_alpha   90.00
_cell.angle_beta   90.00
_cell.angle_gamma   90.00
#
_symmetry.space_group_name_H-M   'P 1'
#
loop_
_entity.id
_entity.type
_entity.pdbx_description
1 polymer ?
#
loop_
_entity_poly.entity_id
_entity_poly.type
_entity_poly.pdbx_seq_one_letter_code
_entity_poly.pdbx_strand_id
1 'polypeptide(L)'
;LAGPAAAELVEALAQFGGVAGAGVVAGSLRGVRRGGELARARTCYDHLAGALGVTVTEAMTARGLLDDRHGLALTAAGAHWLAAVGVTVGPGRRAAVRACLDFTERRPHLAGAVGAALCAHALAEGWVERRPDSRAVRVTAAGERALGELLGVRWGGAAS
;
A
#
# COMPACT_ATOMS: atom_id res chain seq x y z
N LEU A 1 -14.41 -27.37 8.07
CA LEU A 1 -14.54 -27.04 6.63
C LEU A 1 -13.17 -27.15 5.96
N ALA A 2 -12.77 -28.37 5.62
CA ALA A 2 -11.76 -28.70 4.62
C ALA A 2 -12.04 -30.15 4.22
N GLY A 3 -12.76 -30.35 3.12
CA GLY A 3 -13.07 -31.69 2.60
C GLY A 3 -11.90 -32.26 1.80
N PRO A 4 -11.93 -33.55 1.45
CA PRO A 4 -10.86 -34.22 0.68
C PRO A 4 -10.51 -33.49 -0.63
N ALA A 5 -11.50 -32.89 -1.30
CA ALA A 5 -11.28 -32.08 -2.51
C ALA A 5 -10.40 -30.83 -2.27
N ALA A 6 -10.45 -30.23 -1.07
CA ALA A 6 -9.59 -29.10 -0.72
C ALA A 6 -8.13 -29.55 -0.48
N ALA A 7 -7.94 -30.75 0.09
CA ALA A 7 -6.62 -31.34 0.26
C ALA A 7 -6.00 -31.72 -1.10
N GLU A 8 -6.79 -32.31 -2.01
CA GLU A 8 -6.35 -32.62 -3.37
C GLU A 8 -5.96 -31.38 -4.15
N LEU A 9 -6.67 -30.26 -3.99
CA LEU A 9 -6.30 -28.98 -4.62
C LEU A 9 -4.97 -28.45 -4.06
N VAL A 10 -4.76 -28.54 -2.75
CA VAL A 10 -3.49 -28.13 -2.11
C VAL A 10 -2.34 -28.99 -2.60
N GLU A 11 -2.52 -30.31 -2.70
CA GLU A 11 -1.51 -31.23 -3.22
C GLU A 11 -1.22 -31.00 -4.71
N ALA A 12 -2.27 -30.78 -5.51
CA ALA A 12 -2.10 -30.43 -6.93
C ALA A 12 -1.33 -29.11 -7.10
N LEU A 13 -1.58 -28.11 -6.26
CA LEU A 13 -0.84 -26.85 -6.25
C LEU A 13 0.61 -27.03 -5.77
N ALA A 14 0.86 -27.90 -4.78
CA ALA A 14 2.20 -28.23 -4.30
C ALA A 14 3.02 -29.00 -5.36
N GLN A 15 2.36 -29.83 -6.19
CA GLN A 15 2.99 -30.50 -7.32
C GLN A 15 3.27 -29.54 -8.49
N PHE A 16 2.41 -28.54 -8.71
CA PHE A 16 2.60 -27.56 -9.79
C PHE A 16 3.63 -26.48 -9.43
N GLY A 17 3.71 -26.11 -8.15
CA GLY A 17 4.74 -25.22 -7.63
C GLY A 17 5.89 -26.03 -7.08
N GLY A 18 6.94 -26.28 -7.87
CA GLY A 18 8.13 -26.99 -7.43
C GLY A 18 8.77 -26.41 -6.16
N VAL A 19 8.28 -26.84 -4.98
CA VAL A 19 8.87 -26.63 -3.66
C VAL A 19 9.52 -27.93 -3.21
N ALA A 20 10.57 -28.33 -3.94
CA ALA A 20 11.63 -29.16 -3.42
C ALA A 20 12.86 -29.01 -4.32
N GLY A 21 13.80 -28.15 -3.92
CA GLY A 21 15.18 -28.20 -4.39
C GLY A 21 15.45 -27.63 -5.79
N ALA A 22 15.29 -26.32 -5.95
CA ALA A 22 16.13 -25.57 -6.87
C ALA A 22 16.84 -24.52 -6.04
N GLY A 23 18.17 -24.56 -6.02
CA GLY A 23 18.98 -23.58 -5.32
C GLY A 23 18.44 -22.18 -5.60
N VAL A 24 18.32 -21.37 -4.55
CA VAL A 24 18.27 -19.93 -4.68
C VAL A 24 19.47 -19.51 -5.52
N VAL A 25 19.31 -19.48 -6.84
CA VAL A 25 20.11 -18.62 -7.68
C VAL A 25 19.77 -17.26 -7.11
N ALA A 26 20.68 -16.73 -6.28
CA ALA A 26 20.52 -15.43 -5.66
C ALA A 26 19.94 -14.52 -6.74
N GLY A 27 18.69 -14.08 -6.54
CA GLY A 27 18.00 -13.30 -7.56
C GLY A 27 18.97 -12.21 -7.98
N SER A 28 19.17 -12.02 -9.29
CA SER A 28 20.15 -11.05 -9.77
C SER A 28 20.04 -9.76 -8.96
N LEU A 29 21.15 -9.05 -8.69
CA LEU A 29 21.11 -7.83 -7.87
C LEU A 29 19.98 -6.87 -8.31
N ARG A 30 19.64 -6.87 -9.60
CA ARG A 30 18.47 -6.18 -10.17
C ARG A 30 17.12 -6.69 -9.65
N GLY A 31 16.91 -8.01 -9.59
CA GLY A 31 15.72 -8.63 -9.02
C GLY A 31 15.55 -8.32 -7.53
N VAL A 32 16.63 -8.41 -6.74
CA VAL A 32 16.60 -8.03 -5.31
C VAL A 32 16.25 -6.56 -5.14
N ARG A 33 16.89 -5.67 -5.91
CA ARG A 33 16.59 -4.22 -5.90
C ARG A 33 15.12 -3.94 -6.26
N ARG A 34 14.61 -4.53 -7.34
CA ARG A 34 13.19 -4.38 -7.75
C ARG A 34 12.23 -4.87 -6.67
N GLY A 35 12.55 -5.99 -6.03
CA GLY A 35 11.78 -6.50 -4.88
C GLY A 35 11.78 -5.51 -3.71
N GLY A 36 12.94 -4.95 -3.38
CA GLY A 36 13.08 -3.91 -2.36
C GLY A 36 12.31 -2.63 -2.68
N GLU A 37 12.34 -2.16 -3.94
CA GLU A 37 11.56 -1.00 -4.38
C GLU A 37 10.06 -1.23 -4.22
N LEU A 38 9.56 -2.41 -4.63
CA LEU A 38 8.15 -2.77 -4.48
C LEU A 38 7.73 -2.90 -3.01
N ALA A 39 8.60 -3.47 -2.16
CA ALA A 39 8.34 -3.56 -0.73
C ALA A 39 8.27 -2.16 -0.09
N ARG A 40 9.15 -1.26 -0.51
CA ARG A 40 9.24 0.09 0.05
C ARG A 40 8.03 0.95 -0.30
N ALA A 41 7.69 1.08 -1.58
CA ALA A 41 6.57 1.88 -2.02
C ALA A 41 6.06 1.44 -3.39
N ARG A 42 4.75 1.17 -3.49
CA ARG A 42 4.11 0.75 -4.74
C ARG A 42 2.64 1.15 -4.76
N THR A 43 1.97 0.93 -5.88
CA THR A 43 0.50 0.84 -5.91
C THR A 43 0.04 -0.62 -5.84
N CYS A 44 -0.94 -0.91 -4.99
CA CYS A 44 -1.62 -2.21 -4.94
C CYS A 44 -2.95 -2.07 -5.66
N TYR A 45 -2.91 -1.97 -6.99
CA TYR A 45 -3.98 -1.40 -7.84
C TYR A 45 -3.93 0.13 -7.85
N ASP A 46 -4.93 0.79 -7.29
CA ASP A 46 -5.13 2.24 -7.34
C ASP A 46 -4.85 2.95 -6.02
N HIS A 47 -4.44 2.24 -4.97
CA HIS A 47 -4.04 2.81 -3.69
C HIS A 47 -2.56 2.53 -3.35
N LEU A 48 -2.00 3.34 -2.44
CA LEU A 48 -0.61 3.22 -1.99
C LEU A 48 -0.42 1.98 -1.13
N ALA A 49 0.72 1.32 -1.30
CA ALA A 49 1.08 0.07 -0.65
C ALA A 49 2.60 -0.03 -0.42
N GLY A 50 3.04 -1.16 0.14
CA GLY A 50 4.36 -1.32 0.72
C GLY A 50 4.47 -0.57 2.05
N ALA A 51 5.70 -0.38 2.51
CA ALA A 51 5.99 0.40 3.71
C ALA A 51 5.32 1.78 3.66
N LEU A 52 5.31 2.47 2.51
CA LEU A 52 4.64 3.76 2.35
C LEU A 52 3.15 3.70 2.65
N GLY A 53 2.42 2.77 2.02
CA GLY A 53 0.98 2.67 2.20
C GLY A 53 0.61 2.37 3.64
N VAL A 54 1.37 1.50 4.30
CA VAL A 54 1.14 1.19 5.71
C VAL A 54 1.48 2.37 6.61
N THR A 55 2.63 3.01 6.44
CA THR A 55 3.03 4.17 7.25
C THR A 55 2.03 5.33 7.13
N VAL A 56 1.52 5.60 5.93
CA VAL A 56 0.46 6.62 5.74
C VAL A 56 -0.81 6.23 6.49
N THR A 57 -1.21 4.96 6.41
CA THR A 57 -2.41 4.45 7.10
C THR A 57 -2.25 4.59 8.62
N GLU A 58 -1.13 4.16 9.16
CA GLU A 58 -0.82 4.25 10.60
C GLU A 58 -0.78 5.70 11.08
N ALA A 59 -0.19 6.61 10.30
CA ALA A 59 -0.14 8.03 10.65
C ALA A 59 -1.54 8.67 10.64
N MET A 60 -2.40 8.29 9.68
CA MET A 60 -3.78 8.74 9.67
C MET A 60 -4.57 8.21 10.87
N THR A 61 -4.40 6.93 11.23
CA THR A 61 -5.03 6.34 12.42
C THR A 61 -4.54 7.00 13.71
N ALA A 62 -3.23 7.19 13.88
CA ALA A 62 -2.65 7.82 15.07
C ALA A 62 -3.13 9.26 15.29
N ARG A 63 -3.52 9.96 14.21
CA ARG A 63 -4.10 11.31 14.24
C ARG A 63 -5.62 11.32 14.39
N GLY A 64 -6.26 10.16 14.53
CA GLY A 64 -7.72 10.03 14.61
C GLY A 64 -8.45 10.34 13.30
N LEU A 65 -7.75 10.34 12.16
CA LEU A 65 -8.35 10.52 10.84
C LEU A 65 -9.00 9.22 10.34
N LEU A 66 -8.50 8.08 10.81
CA LEU A 66 -9.09 6.77 10.65
C LEU A 66 -9.38 6.18 12.04
N ASP A 67 -10.48 5.45 12.16
CA ASP A 67 -10.78 4.57 13.31
C ASP A 67 -10.47 3.13 12.89
N ASP A 68 -9.85 2.36 13.77
CA ASP A 68 -9.48 0.96 13.54
C ASP A 68 -10.11 -0.02 14.55
N ARG A 69 -10.88 0.47 15.53
CA ARG A 69 -11.45 -0.34 16.62
C ARG A 69 -12.40 -1.44 16.16
N HIS A 70 -13.11 -1.19 15.06
CA HIS A 70 -14.07 -2.13 14.45
C HIS A 70 -13.73 -2.43 12.98
N GLY A 71 -12.45 -2.29 12.63
CA GLY A 71 -11.99 -2.25 11.26
C GLY A 71 -11.83 -0.81 10.77
N LEU A 72 -11.04 -0.66 9.70
CA LEU A 72 -10.63 0.64 9.21
C LEU A 72 -11.82 1.44 8.65
N ALA A 73 -12.07 2.61 9.21
CA ALA A 73 -13.14 3.52 8.81
C ALA A 73 -12.64 4.97 8.78
N LEU A 74 -13.21 5.80 7.89
CA LEU A 74 -12.91 7.23 7.84
C LEU A 74 -13.69 7.96 8.95
N THR A 75 -13.01 8.77 9.75
CA THR A 75 -13.68 9.61 10.76
C THR A 75 -14.16 10.93 10.15
N ALA A 76 -15.01 11.67 10.87
CA ALA A 76 -15.39 13.03 10.46
C ALA A 76 -14.18 13.97 10.36
N ALA A 77 -13.23 13.86 11.30
CA ALA A 77 -11.96 14.59 11.24
C ALA A 77 -11.14 14.21 10.01
N GLY A 78 -11.10 12.91 9.66
CA GLY A 78 -10.46 12.42 8.44
C GLY A 78 -11.08 13.00 7.17
N ALA A 79 -12.40 13.05 7.08
CA ALA A 79 -13.11 13.65 5.94
C ALA A 79 -12.78 15.14 5.79
N HIS A 80 -12.77 15.90 6.89
CA HIS A 80 -12.41 17.32 6.88
C HIS A 80 -10.93 17.51 6.50
N TRP A 81 -10.04 16.66 7.00
CA TRP A 81 -8.62 16.72 6.66
C TRP A 81 -8.38 16.43 5.17
N LEU A 82 -9.06 15.43 4.60
CA LEU A 82 -8.97 15.13 3.16
C LEU A 82 -9.38 16.35 2.33
N ALA A 83 -10.49 16.99 2.68
CA ALA A 83 -10.95 18.21 2.01
C ALA A 83 -9.94 19.36 2.14
N ALA A 84 -9.35 19.56 3.32
CA ALA A 84 -8.35 20.60 3.56
C ALA A 84 -7.05 20.38 2.78
N VAL A 85 -6.67 19.12 2.55
CA VAL A 85 -5.51 18.74 1.73
C VAL A 85 -5.82 18.80 0.22
N GLY A 86 -7.10 18.94 -0.17
CA GLY A 86 -7.52 18.96 -1.57
C GLY A 86 -7.81 17.57 -2.14
N VAL A 87 -7.95 16.54 -1.30
CA VAL A 87 -8.34 15.18 -1.71
C VAL A 87 -9.86 15.09 -1.82
N THR A 88 -10.36 15.00 -3.04
CA THR A 88 -11.80 14.82 -3.30
C THR A 88 -12.14 13.34 -3.43
N VAL A 89 -13.02 12.83 -2.56
CA VAL A 89 -13.54 11.47 -2.64
C VAL A 89 -14.86 11.49 -3.41
N GLY A 90 -14.86 10.97 -4.63
CA GLY A 90 -16.05 10.95 -5.48
C GLY A 90 -17.17 10.04 -4.91
N PRO A 91 -18.45 10.36 -5.16
CA PRO A 91 -19.56 9.48 -4.81
C PRO A 91 -19.50 8.17 -5.60
N GLY A 92 -19.94 7.06 -5.01
CA GLY A 92 -19.99 5.79 -5.74
C GLY A 92 -20.39 4.60 -4.88
N ARG A 93 -20.54 3.44 -5.56
CA ARG A 93 -20.90 2.15 -4.91
C ARG A 93 -19.72 1.48 -4.19
N ARG A 94 -18.50 1.98 -4.38
CA ARG A 94 -17.29 1.46 -3.73
C ARG A 94 -17.33 1.81 -2.24
N ALA A 95 -16.92 0.87 -1.39
CA ALA A 95 -16.71 1.15 0.03
C ALA A 95 -15.77 2.35 0.21
N ALA A 96 -16.14 3.28 1.10
CA ALA A 96 -15.36 4.49 1.35
C ALA A 96 -13.94 4.14 1.79
N VAL A 97 -13.82 3.25 2.78
CA VAL A 97 -12.56 2.71 3.29
C VAL A 97 -12.60 1.19 3.24
N ARG A 98 -11.45 0.59 2.94
CA ARG A 98 -11.20 -0.85 3.07
C ARG A 98 -9.80 -1.05 3.62
N ALA A 99 -9.65 -1.92 4.61
CA ALA A 99 -8.34 -2.43 5.01
C ALA A 99 -7.85 -3.47 3.99
N CYS A 100 -6.80 -3.16 3.24
CA CYS A 100 -6.18 -4.10 2.31
C CYS A 100 -4.86 -4.62 2.90
N LEU A 101 -4.69 -5.93 2.95
CA LEU A 101 -3.52 -6.56 3.57
C LEU A 101 -2.30 -6.45 2.66
N ASP A 102 -1.23 -5.82 3.15
CA ASP A 102 0.03 -5.74 2.43
C ASP A 102 0.82 -7.04 2.60
N PHE A 103 1.21 -7.69 1.50
CA PHE A 103 1.94 -8.96 1.56
C PHE A 103 3.42 -8.79 1.95
N THR A 104 4.03 -7.63 1.74
CA THR A 104 5.43 -7.38 2.16
C THR A 104 5.50 -6.98 3.63
N GLU A 105 4.54 -6.18 4.08
CA GLU A 105 4.52 -5.67 5.46
C GLU A 105 3.71 -6.52 6.44
N ARG A 106 2.82 -7.40 5.92
CA ARG A 106 1.83 -8.17 6.70
C ARG A 106 0.94 -7.28 7.60
N ARG A 107 0.68 -6.05 7.16
CA ARG A 107 -0.12 -5.03 7.85
C ARG A 107 -1.16 -4.43 6.90
N PRO A 108 -2.31 -3.96 7.40
CA PRO A 108 -3.30 -3.31 6.56
C PRO A 108 -2.81 -1.94 6.07
N HIS A 109 -3.16 -1.60 4.83
CA HIS A 109 -3.09 -0.25 4.29
C HIS A 109 -4.44 0.23 3.78
N LEU A 110 -4.58 1.53 3.61
CA LEU A 110 -5.79 2.24 3.21
C LEU A 110 -6.13 1.99 1.74
N ALA A 111 -7.22 1.26 1.51
CA ALA A 111 -7.86 1.09 0.21
C ALA A 111 -9.30 1.65 0.25
N GLY A 112 -10.06 1.40 -0.82
CA GLY A 112 -11.41 1.97 -0.98
C GLY A 112 -11.37 3.28 -1.76
N ALA A 113 -12.50 3.98 -1.79
CA ALA A 113 -12.60 5.27 -2.50
C ALA A 113 -11.60 6.30 -1.94
N VAL A 114 -11.41 6.32 -0.61
CA VAL A 114 -10.44 7.21 0.05
C VAL A 114 -9.00 6.87 -0.34
N GLY A 115 -8.61 5.59 -0.26
CA GLY A 115 -7.25 5.16 -0.61
C GLY A 115 -6.91 5.44 -2.08
N ALA A 116 -7.89 5.26 -2.98
CA ALA A 116 -7.75 5.60 -4.39
C ALA A 116 -7.61 7.11 -4.62
N ALA A 117 -8.46 7.93 -3.98
CA ALA A 117 -8.41 9.38 -4.09
C ALA A 117 -7.10 9.96 -3.55
N LEU A 118 -6.62 9.47 -2.40
CA LEU A 118 -5.35 9.91 -1.82
C LEU A 118 -4.15 9.53 -2.71
N CYS A 119 -4.16 8.33 -3.28
CA CYS A 119 -3.12 7.90 -4.22
C CYS A 119 -3.11 8.75 -5.49
N ALA A 120 -4.29 9.03 -6.06
CA ALA A 120 -4.42 9.91 -7.22
C ALA A 120 -3.92 11.32 -6.93
N HIS A 121 -4.29 11.88 -5.77
CA HIS A 121 -3.80 13.19 -5.33
C HIS A 121 -2.28 13.20 -5.13
N ALA A 122 -1.71 12.19 -4.46
CA ALA A 122 -0.27 12.09 -4.25
C ALA A 122 0.52 12.00 -5.57
N LEU A 123 -0.06 11.37 -6.60
CA LEU A 123 0.52 11.36 -7.95
C LEU A 123 0.40 12.71 -8.65
N ALA A 124 -0.77 13.36 -8.55
CA ALA A 124 -1.05 14.65 -9.19
C ALA A 124 -0.19 15.78 -8.63
N GLU A 125 -0.04 15.83 -7.30
CA GLU A 125 0.79 16.82 -6.59
C GLU A 125 2.29 16.47 -6.61
N GLY A 126 2.67 15.38 -7.30
CA GLY A 126 4.06 14.95 -7.41
C GLY A 126 4.68 14.53 -6.08
N TRP A 127 3.89 14.10 -5.09
CA TRP A 127 4.41 13.52 -3.85
C TRP A 127 5.05 12.17 -4.10
N VAL A 128 4.47 11.41 -5.02
CA VAL A 128 5.01 10.15 -5.51
C VAL A 128 5.07 10.14 -7.03
N GLU A 129 6.07 9.47 -7.58
CA GLU A 129 6.24 9.26 -9.01
C GLU A 129 6.26 7.76 -9.33
N ARG A 130 5.58 7.37 -10.40
CA ARG A 130 5.62 5.97 -10.87
C ARG A 130 6.99 5.65 -11.47
N ARG A 131 7.51 4.47 -11.15
CA ARG A 131 8.66 3.90 -11.87
C ARG A 131 8.19 3.27 -13.19
N PRO A 132 8.88 3.49 -14.31
CA PRO A 132 8.53 2.87 -15.59
C PRO A 132 8.40 1.35 -15.48
N ASP A 133 7.44 0.79 -16.23
CA ASP A 133 7.21 -0.66 -16.37
C ASP A 133 7.03 -1.43 -15.05
N SER A 134 6.58 -0.76 -13.99
CA SER A 134 6.35 -1.39 -12.70
C SER A 134 5.24 -0.70 -11.88
N ARG A 135 4.83 -1.36 -10.81
CA ARG A 135 3.93 -0.78 -9.80
C ARG A 135 4.69 0.01 -8.73
N ALA A 136 6.02 0.01 -8.75
CA ALA A 136 6.80 0.74 -7.76
C ALA A 136 6.58 2.25 -7.93
N VAL A 137 6.54 2.95 -6.81
CA VAL A 137 6.53 4.41 -6.79
C VAL A 137 7.70 4.91 -5.97
N ARG A 138 8.22 6.08 -6.31
CA ARG A 138 9.25 6.77 -5.54
C ARG A 138 8.61 7.97 -4.88
N VAL A 139 8.82 8.13 -3.58
CA VAL A 139 8.47 9.38 -2.89
C VAL A 139 9.47 10.45 -3.31
N THR A 140 8.97 11.61 -3.72
CA THR A 140 9.80 12.75 -4.14
C THR A 140 10.19 13.60 -2.92
N ALA A 141 11.12 14.54 -3.10
CA ALA A 141 11.44 15.50 -2.03
C ALA A 141 10.21 16.35 -1.63
N ALA A 142 9.30 16.62 -2.57
CA ALA A 142 8.03 17.29 -2.27
C ALA A 142 7.11 16.38 -1.43
N GLY A 143 7.04 15.10 -1.76
CA GLY A 143 6.30 14.11 -0.99
C GLY A 143 6.84 13.92 0.42
N GLU A 144 8.16 13.87 0.60
CA GLU A 144 8.78 13.79 1.93
C GLU A 144 8.38 14.97 2.83
N ARG A 145 8.39 16.20 2.28
CA ARG A 145 7.93 17.39 2.99
C ARG A 145 6.44 17.32 3.30
N ALA A 146 5.60 17.04 2.30
CA ALA A 146 4.15 16.98 2.47
C ALA A 146 3.73 15.91 3.50
N LEU A 147 4.30 14.71 3.44
CA LEU A 147 4.07 13.64 4.41
C LEU A 147 4.52 14.04 5.82
N GLY A 148 5.65 14.74 5.93
CA GLY A 148 6.15 15.29 7.19
C GLY A 148 5.21 16.35 7.78
N GLU A 149 4.79 17.32 6.98
CA GLU A 149 3.95 18.45 7.41
C GLU A 149 2.51 18.02 7.73
N LEU A 150 1.90 17.21 6.86
CA LEU A 150 0.48 16.88 6.94
C LEU A 150 0.19 15.72 7.89
N LEU A 151 1.11 14.75 7.98
CA LEU A 151 0.93 13.50 8.73
C LEU A 151 2.00 13.25 9.79
N GLY A 152 3.07 14.05 9.86
CA GLY A 152 4.19 13.80 10.77
C GLY A 152 5.09 12.63 10.34
N VAL A 153 4.96 12.17 9.09
CA VAL A 153 5.70 11.01 8.57
C VAL A 153 7.09 11.45 8.12
N ARG A 154 8.14 10.91 8.74
CA ARG A 154 9.51 11.06 8.26
C ARG A 154 9.81 9.96 7.25
N TRP A 155 9.73 10.31 5.97
CA TRP A 155 10.10 9.39 4.89
C TRP A 155 11.56 9.59 4.50
N GLY A 156 12.39 8.57 4.71
CA GLY A 156 13.84 8.66 4.48
C GLY A 156 14.45 7.28 4.26
N GLY A 157 15.03 7.10 3.08
CA GLY A 157 15.72 5.88 2.65
C GLY A 157 16.17 6.07 1.20
N ALA A 158 17.41 5.71 0.88
CA ALA A 158 17.90 5.84 -0.48
C ALA A 158 17.11 4.91 -1.42
N ALA A 159 16.54 5.46 -2.49
CA ALA A 159 16.37 4.70 -3.72
C ALA A 159 17.61 5.02 -4.58
N SER A 160 18.69 4.27 -4.35
CA SER A 160 19.88 4.26 -5.20
C SER A 160 19.82 3.10 -6.19
#